data_AF-A0A1A7Z2P4-F1
#
_entry.id   AF-A0A1A7Z2P4-F1
#
_cell.length_a   1.000
_cell.length_b   1.000
_cell.length_c   1.000
_cell.angle_alpha   90.00
_cell.angle_beta   90.00
_cell.angle_gamma   90.00
#
_symmetry.space_group_name_H-M   'P 1'
#
loop_
_entity.id
_entity.type
_entity.pdbx_description
1 polymer ?
#
loop_
_entity_poly.entity_id
_entity_poly.type
_entity_poly.pdbx_seq_one_letter_code
_entity_poly.pdbx_strand_id
1 'polypeptide(L)'
;VRKCIISTNIAETSVTIDGVRFVADSGKVKEMSFDPKAKMQRLQEFWISRASSEQRKGRAGRTGPGVCYRLYSESDYDAFAPYPVPEIHRVALDSLILQMKSMNLGDPLSFVFIDPPPSASIQT
;
A
#
# COMPACT_ATOMS: atom_id res chain seq x y z
N VAL A 1 29.18 -0.95 16.90
CA VAL A 1 27.82 -0.66 17.45
C VAL A 1 26.78 -1.23 16.49
N ARG A 2 25.76 -1.96 16.99
CA ARG A 2 24.64 -2.44 16.16
C ARG A 2 23.51 -1.40 16.14
N LYS A 3 22.80 -1.27 15.02
CA LYS A 3 21.66 -0.37 14.86
C LYS A 3 20.36 -1.19 14.85
N CYS A 4 19.34 -0.71 15.56
CA CYS A 4 17.98 -1.23 15.48
C CYS A 4 17.07 -0.08 15.03
N ILE A 5 16.25 -0.31 14.01
CA ILE A 5 15.42 0.72 13.38
C ILE A 5 13.98 0.23 13.41
N ILE A 6 13.12 1.01 14.03
CA ILE A 6 11.68 0.80 14.03
C ILE A 6 11.10 1.74 12.97
N SER A 7 10.44 1.18 11.96
CA SER A 7 9.94 1.92 10.82
C SER A 7 8.53 1.47 10.43
N THR A 8 7.80 2.36 9.76
CA THR A 8 6.61 2.00 8.99
C THR A 8 7.01 1.44 7.61
N ASN A 9 6.02 1.24 6.73
CA ASN A 9 6.20 0.94 5.31
C ASN A 9 7.02 2.00 4.54
N ILE A 10 7.40 3.14 5.13
CA ILE A 10 8.31 4.09 4.47
C ILE A 10 9.69 3.47 4.14
N ALA A 11 10.16 2.52 4.96
CA ALA A 11 11.41 1.78 4.68
C ALA A 11 11.22 0.67 3.62
N GLU A 12 9.98 0.35 3.25
CA GLU A 12 9.66 -0.61 2.19
C GLU A 12 9.93 -0.01 0.81
N THR A 13 9.70 1.30 0.62
CA THR A 13 9.78 1.97 -0.70
C THR A 13 10.57 3.28 -0.66
N SER A 14 10.15 4.25 0.15
CA SER A 14 10.58 5.65 0.06
C SER A 14 11.96 5.95 0.66
N VAL A 15 12.39 5.19 1.67
CA VAL A 15 13.67 5.39 2.35
C VAL A 15 14.53 4.15 2.22
N THR A 16 15.80 4.37 1.87
CA THR A 16 16.79 3.31 1.78
C THR A 16 17.79 3.45 2.92
N ILE A 17 17.97 2.35 3.67
CA ILE A 17 18.87 2.30 4.82
C ILE A 17 19.96 1.27 4.51
N ASP A 18 21.21 1.70 4.51
CA ASP A 18 22.35 0.82 4.28
C ASP A 18 22.77 0.05 5.53
N GLY A 19 23.33 -1.14 5.29
CA GLY A 19 23.82 -2.02 6.36
C GLY A 19 22.73 -2.81 7.08
N VAL A 20 21.50 -2.81 6.57
CA VAL A 20 20.42 -3.69 7.07
C VAL A 20 20.65 -5.11 6.54
N ARG A 21 20.78 -6.06 7.47
CA ARG A 21 20.95 -7.50 7.17
C ARG A 21 19.85 -8.37 7.75
N PHE A 22 19.06 -7.81 8.66
CA PHE A 22 17.97 -8.48 9.33
C PHE A 22 16.73 -7.61 9.24
N VAL A 23 15.64 -8.18 8.74
CA VAL A 23 14.32 -7.54 8.71
C VAL A 23 13.39 -8.39 9.57
N ALA A 24 12.62 -7.73 10.43
CA ALA A 24 11.47 -8.33 11.10
C ALA A 24 10.20 -7.74 10.47
N ASP A 25 9.44 -8.57 9.76
CA ASP A 25 8.24 -8.16 9.04
C ASP A 25 6.99 -8.53 9.85
N SER A 26 6.23 -7.51 10.27
CA SER A 26 4.98 -7.69 11.01
C SER A 26 3.85 -8.30 10.18
N GLY A 27 3.95 -8.25 8.84
CA GLY A 27 2.85 -8.67 7.95
C GLY A 27 1.67 -7.69 7.92
N LYS A 28 1.76 -6.56 8.62
CA LYS A 28 0.69 -5.57 8.73
C LYS A 28 1.07 -4.24 8.10
N VAL A 29 0.05 -3.50 7.68
CA VAL A 29 0.14 -2.12 7.22
C VAL A 29 -1.07 -1.33 7.73
N LYS A 30 -0.88 -0.05 8.04
CA LYS A 30 -1.98 0.87 8.28
C LYS A 30 -2.15 1.77 7.07
N GLU A 31 -3.34 1.78 6.50
CA GLU A 31 -3.65 2.55 5.31
C GLU A 31 -5.03 3.21 5.45
N MET A 32 -5.25 4.27 4.68
CA MET A 32 -6.54 4.91 4.59
C MET A 32 -7.49 4.02 3.78
N SER A 33 -8.69 3.78 4.31
CA SER A 33 -9.80 3.20 3.57
C SER A 33 -11.02 4.12 3.63
N PHE A 34 -11.75 4.20 2.53
CA PHE A 34 -13.00 4.93 2.45
C PHE A 34 -14.17 3.99 2.77
N ASP A 35 -15.03 4.42 3.71
CA ASP A 35 -16.31 3.76 4.02
C ASP A 35 -17.43 4.49 3.26
N PRO A 36 -17.98 3.91 2.17
CA PRO A 36 -19.00 4.58 1.37
C PRO A 36 -20.32 4.79 2.12
N LYS A 37 -20.63 3.95 3.13
CA LYS A 37 -21.85 4.07 3.92
C LYS A 37 -21.75 5.22 4.91
N ALA A 38 -20.60 5.36 5.55
CA ALA A 38 -20.34 6.43 6.51
C ALA A 38 -19.81 7.73 5.87
N LYS A 39 -19.53 7.72 4.55
CA LYS A 39 -18.91 8.83 3.79
C LYS A 39 -17.67 9.41 4.47
N MET A 40 -16.84 8.54 5.05
CA MET A 40 -15.65 8.97 5.78
C MET A 40 -14.45 8.10 5.48
N GLN A 41 -13.28 8.72 5.51
CA GLN A 41 -12.01 7.99 5.50
C GLN A 41 -11.65 7.53 6.91
N ARG A 42 -11.07 6.33 7.01
CA ARG A 42 -10.60 5.75 8.27
C ARG A 42 -9.21 5.18 8.07
N LEU A 43 -8.34 5.38 9.06
CA LEU A 43 -7.07 4.67 9.13
C LEU A 43 -7.32 3.31 9.74
N GLN A 44 -7.07 2.25 8.99
CA GLN A 44 -7.31 0.87 9.42
C GLN A 44 -6.08 0.01 9.20
N GLU A 45 -5.96 -1.05 9.99
CA GLU A 45 -4.91 -2.04 9.83
C GLU A 45 -5.36 -3.16 8.89
N PHE A 46 -4.49 -3.51 7.95
CA PHE A 46 -4.68 -4.58 6.98
C PHE A 46 -3.48 -5.52 6.98
N TRP A 47 -3.71 -6.74 6.47
CA TRP A 47 -2.61 -7.60 6.02
C TRP A 47 -1.95 -7.01 4.79
N ILE A 48 -0.63 -7.19 4.68
CA ILE A 48 0.12 -6.77 3.50
C ILE A 48 -0.12 -7.72 2.32
N SER A 49 0.21 -7.26 1.12
CA SER A 49 0.28 -8.14 -0.06
C SER A 49 1.53 -9.01 -0.05
N ARG A 50 1.52 -10.09 -0.84
CA ARG A 50 2.72 -10.90 -1.12
C ARG A 50 3.82 -10.04 -1.75
N ALA A 51 3.46 -9.15 -2.69
CA ALA A 51 4.41 -8.19 -3.29
C ALA A 51 5.10 -7.31 -2.24
N SER A 52 4.36 -6.76 -1.28
CA SER A 52 4.93 -5.95 -0.18
C SER A 52 5.84 -6.78 0.74
N SER A 53 5.43 -8.00 1.08
CA SER A 53 6.24 -8.94 1.87
C SER A 53 7.58 -9.28 1.18
N GLU A 54 7.57 -9.46 -0.15
CA GLU A 54 8.80 -9.66 -0.92
C GLU A 54 9.67 -8.39 -1.01
N GLN A 55 9.07 -7.21 -1.15
CA GLN A 55 9.82 -5.94 -1.09
C GLN A 55 10.51 -5.75 0.27
N ARG A 56 9.81 -6.01 1.38
CA ARG A 56 10.38 -5.94 2.74
C ARG A 56 11.52 -6.92 2.93
N LYS A 57 11.37 -8.17 2.47
CA LYS A 57 12.45 -9.18 2.45
C LYS A 57 13.68 -8.68 1.67
N GLY A 58 13.47 -8.02 0.53
CA GLY A 58 14.54 -7.44 -0.28
C GLY A 58 15.41 -6.42 0.47
N ARG A 59 14.87 -5.75 1.50
CA ARG A 59 15.60 -4.76 2.31
C ARG A 59 16.74 -5.38 3.13
N ALA A 60 16.65 -6.67 3.47
CA ALA A 60 17.74 -7.38 4.14
C ALA A 60 18.92 -7.73 3.20
N GLY A 61 18.66 -7.81 1.88
CA GLY A 61 19.61 -8.32 0.88
C GLY A 61 20.49 -7.27 0.21
N ARG A 62 20.34 -5.98 0.54
CA ARG A 62 20.91 -4.86 -0.23
C ARG A 62 22.45 -4.87 -0.28
N THR A 63 23.10 -5.05 0.86
CA THR A 63 24.56 -5.02 0.97
C THR A 63 25.16 -6.42 1.09
N GLY A 64 24.37 -7.45 0.75
CA GLY A 64 24.74 -8.88 0.75
C GLY A 64 23.73 -9.76 1.51
N PRO A 65 24.06 -11.05 1.79
CA PRO A 65 23.12 -12.04 2.32
C PRO A 65 22.38 -11.65 3.62
N GLY A 66 21.08 -11.39 3.52
CA GLY A 66 20.25 -11.04 4.67
C GLY A 66 19.24 -12.12 5.05
N VAL A 67 18.61 -11.94 6.21
CA VAL A 67 17.50 -12.77 6.70
C VAL A 67 16.28 -11.90 6.96
N CYS A 68 15.13 -12.35 6.49
CA CYS A 68 13.84 -11.75 6.80
C CYS A 68 13.05 -12.70 7.69
N TYR A 69 12.72 -12.26 8.91
CA TYR A 69 11.87 -12.97 9.85
C TYR A 69 10.45 -12.46 9.70
N ARG A 70 9.54 -13.32 9.26
CA ARG A 70 8.11 -13.01 9.09
C ARG A 70 7.35 -13.39 10.37
N LEU A 71 6.55 -12.46 10.90
CA LEU A 71 5.76 -12.66 12.12
C LEU A 71 4.35 -13.23 11.83
N TYR A 72 4.24 -14.05 10.78
CA TYR A 72 3.02 -14.67 10.30
C TYR A 72 3.34 -16.04 9.70
N SER A 73 2.34 -16.92 9.63
CA SER A 73 2.54 -18.29 9.12
C SER A 73 2.70 -18.31 7.60
N GLU A 74 3.24 -19.41 7.08
CA GLU A 74 3.29 -19.65 5.64
C GLU A 74 1.89 -19.70 5.02
N SER A 75 0.92 -20.33 5.72
CA SER A 75 -0.48 -20.32 5.30
C SER A 75 -1.09 -18.92 5.23
N ASP A 76 -0.74 -18.02 6.15
CA ASP A 76 -1.19 -16.62 6.08
C ASP A 76 -0.59 -15.93 4.86
N TYR A 77 0.72 -16.13 4.62
CA TYR A 77 1.40 -15.58 3.44
C TYR A 77 0.76 -16.04 2.13
N ASP A 78 0.40 -17.31 2.03
CA ASP A 78 -0.27 -17.87 0.85
C ASP A 78 -1.69 -17.33 0.67
N ALA A 79 -2.36 -16.99 1.77
CA ALA A 79 -3.67 -16.34 1.77
C ALA A 79 -3.62 -14.84 1.44
N PHE A 80 -2.44 -14.19 1.51
CA PHE A 80 -2.32 -12.78 1.18
C PHE A 80 -2.60 -12.50 -0.31
N ALA A 81 -3.23 -11.36 -0.55
CA ALA A 81 -3.43 -10.86 -1.90
C ALA A 81 -2.07 -10.74 -2.63
N PRO A 82 -1.99 -11.08 -3.92
CA PRO A 82 -0.72 -11.03 -4.66
C PRO A 82 -0.15 -9.61 -4.72
N TYR A 83 -1.03 -8.60 -4.89
CA TYR A 83 -0.69 -7.18 -5.02
C TYR A 83 -1.56 -6.33 -4.11
N PRO A 84 -1.10 -5.13 -3.69
CA PRO A 84 -1.92 -4.20 -2.94
C PRO A 84 -3.09 -3.72 -3.80
N VAL A 85 -4.24 -3.45 -3.17
CA VAL A 85 -5.38 -2.85 -3.85
C VAL A 85 -5.00 -1.42 -4.30
N PRO A 86 -5.19 -1.05 -5.58
CA PRO A 86 -4.86 0.28 -6.05
C PRO A 86 -5.53 1.39 -5.23
N GLU A 87 -4.82 2.49 -5.02
CA GLU A 87 -5.28 3.59 -4.16
C GLU A 87 -6.62 4.19 -4.65
N ILE A 88 -6.79 4.28 -5.98
CA ILE A 88 -8.02 4.79 -6.62
C ILE A 88 -9.30 4.02 -6.23
N HIS A 89 -9.18 2.77 -5.76
CA HIS A 89 -10.31 1.98 -5.29
C HIS A 89 -10.60 2.14 -3.79
N ARG A 90 -9.73 2.81 -3.04
CA ARG A 90 -9.78 2.84 -1.58
C ARG A 90 -9.94 4.23 -0.98
N VAL A 91 -9.80 5.27 -1.79
CA VAL A 91 -9.90 6.67 -1.36
C VAL A 91 -11.13 7.35 -1.95
N ALA A 92 -11.55 8.44 -1.31
CA ALA A 92 -12.57 9.32 -1.86
C ALA A 92 -12.00 10.07 -3.08
N LEU A 93 -12.81 10.22 -4.13
CA LEU A 93 -12.35 10.74 -5.42
C LEU A 93 -12.79 12.19 -5.69
N ASP A 94 -13.46 12.84 -4.74
CA ASP A 94 -14.02 14.19 -4.87
C ASP A 94 -12.97 15.21 -5.34
N SER A 95 -11.81 15.21 -4.68
CA SER A 95 -10.71 16.13 -5.02
C SER A 95 -10.13 15.83 -6.40
N LEU A 96 -10.01 14.54 -6.76
CA LEU A 96 -9.51 14.13 -8.08
C LEU A 96 -10.48 14.57 -9.18
N ILE A 97 -11.79 14.36 -8.97
CA ILE A 97 -12.85 14.72 -9.91
C ILE A 97 -12.92 16.24 -10.10
N LEU A 98 -12.85 17.00 -9.02
CA LEU A 98 -12.80 18.47 -9.08
C LEU A 98 -11.56 18.95 -9.87
N GLN A 99 -10.40 18.34 -9.63
CA GLN A 99 -9.18 18.65 -10.36
C GLN A 99 -9.32 18.32 -11.86
N MET A 100 -9.86 17.15 -12.21
CA MET A 100 -10.12 16.76 -13.60
C MET A 100 -11.05 17.76 -14.32
N LYS A 101 -12.11 18.21 -13.63
CA LYS A 101 -13.01 19.24 -14.17
C LYS A 101 -12.30 20.58 -14.34
N SER A 102 -11.48 21.00 -13.37
CA SER A 102 -10.72 22.26 -13.47
C SER A 102 -9.73 22.28 -14.64
N MET A 103 -9.22 21.10 -15.01
CA MET A 103 -8.31 20.89 -16.13
C MET A 103 -9.03 20.63 -17.47
N ASN A 104 -10.36 20.66 -17.51
CA ASN A 104 -11.18 20.35 -18.69
C ASN A 104 -10.87 18.97 -19.33
N LEU A 105 -10.62 17.93 -18.50
CA LEU A 105 -10.32 16.57 -18.96
C LEU A 105 -11.54 15.75 -19.41
N GLY A 106 -12.71 16.37 -19.54
CA GLY A 106 -13.97 15.72 -19.93
C GLY A 106 -14.71 15.05 -18.77
N ASP A 107 -15.61 14.12 -19.10
CA ASP A 107 -16.42 13.38 -18.11
C ASP A 107 -15.56 12.30 -17.43
N PRO A 108 -15.37 12.34 -16.10
CA PRO A 108 -14.64 11.32 -15.37
C PRO A 108 -15.17 9.90 -15.57
N LEU A 109 -16.45 9.70 -15.88
CA LEU A 109 -17.00 8.36 -16.18
C LEU A 109 -16.48 7.80 -17.52
N SER A 110 -16.08 8.66 -18.44
CA SER A 110 -15.55 8.31 -19.75
C SER A 110 -14.01 8.34 -19.81
N PHE A 111 -13.36 8.75 -18.72
CA PHE A 111 -11.92 8.90 -18.65
C PHE A 111 -11.20 7.54 -18.62
N VAL A 112 -10.10 7.43 -19.36
CA VAL A 112 -9.33 6.18 -19.50
C VAL A 112 -8.33 6.05 -18.35
N PHE A 113 -8.77 5.54 -17.21
CA PHE A 113 -7.91 5.18 -16.08
C PHE A 113 -7.15 3.87 -16.34
N ILE A 114 -5.98 3.70 -15.71
CA ILE A 114 -5.25 2.42 -15.69
C ILE A 114 -6.08 1.36 -14.98
N ASP A 115 -6.55 1.68 -13.78
CA ASP A 115 -7.50 0.90 -12.99
C ASP A 115 -8.76 1.76 -12.77
N PRO A 116 -9.85 1.51 -13.51
CA PRO A 116 -11.06 2.34 -13.41
C PRO A 116 -11.73 2.21 -12.04
N PRO A 117 -12.02 3.31 -11.32
CA PRO A 117 -12.73 3.23 -10.07
C PRO A 117 -14.19 2.79 -10.29
N PRO A 118 -14.87 2.29 -9.25
CA PRO A 118 -16.29 1.99 -9.32
C PRO A 118 -17.08 3.25 -9.68
N SER A 119 -18.07 3.14 -10.58
CA SER A 119 -18.87 4.30 -11.02
C SER A 119 -19.53 5.04 -9.85
N ALA A 120 -19.94 4.30 -8.82
CA ALA A 120 -20.51 4.88 -7.60
C ALA A 120 -19.55 5.85 -6.88
N SER A 121 -18.24 5.60 -6.93
CA SER A 121 -17.21 6.48 -6.36
C SER A 121 -17.00 7.76 -7.15
N ILE A 122 -17.45 7.80 -8.43
CA ILE A 122 -17.39 8.99 -9.29
C ILE A 122 -18.68 9.82 -9.18
N GLN A 123 -19.82 9.17 -8.95
CA GLN A 123 -21.15 9.79 -8.93
C GLN A 123 -21.57 10.32 -7.54
N THR A 124 -20.69 10.24 -6.55
CA THR A 124 -20.95 10.74 -5.19
C THR A 124 -20.95 12.27 -5.14
#